data_AF-A0A2V7HZK5-F1
#
_entry.id   AF-A0A2V7HZK5-F1
#
_cell.length_a   1.000
_cell.length_b   1.000
_cell.length_c   1.000
_cell.angle_alpha   90.00
_cell.angle_beta   90.00
_cell.angle_gamma   90.00
#
_symmetry.space_group_name_H-M   'P 1'
#
loop_
_entity.id
_entity.type
_entity.pdbx_description
1 polymer ?
#
loop_
_entity_poly.entity_id
_entity_poly.type
_entity_poly.pdbx_seq_one_letter_code
_entity_poly.pdbx_strand_id
1 'polypeptide(L)'
;MIATFTVEDVVRGTQGALVGGDLGVPVRGASIDSRTLTVGEVFFAIRGHQLDGHAYLGHAAARGASCVVVHALSDDLPASVPAVLVDDTTRALGRFASYHRARFTLPVAAVTGSNGKTTTKEMMAAVLGALGPVLKPESSFNNQWGLPLTLLRLTSEHRAVALELGANQPGEIAALAGISRPTVGAVTVVSSAHTEFLGSLDGVQAEKSALVRAIAPEGAVVLNADDPRVLAMRELARCRVLTFSARQPADVRSVGPVHETAA
;
A
#
# COMPACT_ATOMS: atom_id res chain seq x y z
N MET A 1 -7.97 14.91 -11.54
CA MET A 1 -7.14 14.34 -12.64
C MET A 1 -6.88 12.84 -12.44
N ILE A 2 -6.49 12.09 -13.49
CA ILE A 2 -6.04 10.68 -13.42
C ILE A 2 -4.52 10.64 -13.61
N ALA A 3 -3.82 9.73 -12.94
CA ALA A 3 -2.40 9.49 -13.18
C ALA A 3 -2.16 8.98 -14.61
N THR A 4 -1.16 9.54 -15.28
CA THR A 4 -0.81 9.19 -16.66
C THR A 4 0.62 8.66 -16.74
N PHE A 5 0.79 7.66 -17.58
CA PHE A 5 2.02 6.93 -17.80
C PHE A 5 2.14 6.62 -19.30
N THR A 6 3.28 6.07 -19.69
CA THR A 6 3.47 5.37 -20.97
C THR A 6 3.81 3.90 -20.71
N VAL A 7 3.82 3.07 -21.75
CA VAL A 7 4.37 1.70 -21.65
C VAL A 7 5.85 1.74 -21.25
N GLU A 8 6.60 2.76 -21.65
CA GLU A 8 7.97 2.97 -21.15
C GLU A 8 8.04 3.14 -19.62
N ASP A 9 7.13 3.92 -19.03
CA ASP A 9 7.03 4.05 -17.57
C ASP A 9 6.68 2.70 -16.91
N VAL A 10 5.83 1.89 -17.54
CA VAL A 10 5.50 0.54 -17.06
C VAL A 10 6.75 -0.34 -17.08
N VAL A 11 7.50 -0.37 -18.18
CA VAL A 11 8.76 -1.14 -18.30
C VAL A 11 9.76 -0.71 -17.23
N ARG A 12 10.03 0.60 -17.11
CA ARG A 12 10.99 1.15 -16.13
C ARG A 12 10.56 0.88 -14.69
N GLY A 13 9.29 1.15 -14.37
CA GLY A 13 8.77 1.02 -13.01
C GLY A 13 8.58 -0.43 -12.57
N THR A 14 8.27 -1.33 -13.49
CA THR A 14 8.19 -2.77 -13.20
C THR A 14 9.54 -3.47 -13.22
N GLN A 15 10.58 -2.84 -13.80
CA GLN A 15 11.86 -3.47 -14.15
C GLN A 15 11.67 -4.69 -15.04
N GLY A 16 10.70 -4.60 -15.97
CA GLY A 16 10.39 -5.64 -16.93
C GLY A 16 11.09 -5.44 -18.28
N ALA A 17 10.79 -6.32 -19.21
CA ALA A 17 11.19 -6.21 -20.61
C ALA A 17 9.94 -6.10 -21.50
N LEU A 18 9.94 -5.15 -22.43
CA LEU A 18 8.92 -5.12 -23.48
C LEU A 18 9.17 -6.29 -24.44
N VAL A 19 8.19 -7.15 -24.62
CA VAL A 19 8.28 -8.32 -25.51
C VAL A 19 7.43 -8.17 -26.78
N GLY A 20 6.60 -7.13 -26.84
CA GLY A 20 5.83 -6.76 -28.03
C GLY A 20 5.10 -5.43 -27.83
N GLY A 21 4.84 -4.70 -28.92
CA GLY A 21 4.14 -3.41 -28.92
C GLY A 21 5.06 -2.18 -28.95
N ASP A 22 4.50 -1.01 -28.63
CA ASP A 22 5.16 0.30 -28.68
C ASP A 22 5.27 0.91 -27.26
N LEU A 23 6.46 1.41 -26.93
CA LEU A 23 6.77 2.09 -25.66
C LEU A 23 6.02 3.41 -25.49
N GLY A 24 5.64 4.08 -26.58
CA GLY A 24 4.97 5.37 -26.58
C GLY A 24 3.47 5.32 -26.26
N VAL A 25 2.88 4.13 -26.15
CA VAL A 25 1.44 3.98 -25.89
C VAL A 25 1.09 4.58 -24.53
N PRO A 26 0.09 5.49 -24.45
CA PRO A 26 -0.33 6.08 -23.18
C PRO A 26 -1.07 5.07 -22.31
N VAL A 27 -0.79 5.11 -21.01
CA VAL A 27 -1.42 4.26 -19.98
C VAL A 27 -2.05 5.17 -18.92
N ARG A 28 -3.28 4.84 -18.50
CA ARG A 28 -4.12 5.65 -17.61
C ARG A 28 -4.66 4.80 -16.46
N GLY A 29 -3.85 4.60 -15.44
CA GLY A 29 -4.20 3.74 -14.29
C GLY A 29 -3.77 2.30 -14.49
N ALA A 30 -4.18 1.44 -13.56
CA ALA A 30 -3.78 0.04 -13.50
C ALA A 30 -4.90 -0.81 -12.90
N SER A 31 -5.03 -2.03 -13.40
CA SER A 31 -5.98 -3.02 -12.90
C SER A 31 -5.34 -4.40 -12.75
N ILE A 32 -5.85 -5.18 -11.81
CA ILE A 32 -5.56 -6.62 -11.65
C ILE A 32 -6.80 -7.49 -11.92
N ASP A 33 -7.95 -6.86 -12.21
CA ASP A 33 -9.22 -7.53 -12.45
C ASP A 33 -9.75 -7.11 -13.81
N SER A 34 -9.79 -8.06 -14.73
CA SER A 34 -10.20 -7.80 -16.10
C SER A 34 -11.66 -7.35 -16.19
N ARG A 35 -12.51 -7.65 -15.19
CA ARG A 35 -13.94 -7.28 -15.18
C ARG A 35 -14.15 -5.80 -14.88
N THR A 36 -13.29 -5.21 -14.04
CA THR A 36 -13.36 -3.81 -13.65
C THR A 36 -12.41 -2.93 -14.46
N LEU A 37 -11.55 -3.53 -15.29
CA LEU A 37 -10.64 -2.82 -16.17
C LEU A 37 -11.39 -1.80 -17.04
N THR A 38 -10.85 -0.60 -17.07
CA THR A 38 -11.28 0.53 -17.88
C THR A 38 -10.30 0.79 -19.03
N VAL A 39 -10.82 1.39 -20.10
CA VAL A 39 -10.02 1.68 -21.30
C VAL A 39 -8.82 2.56 -20.94
N GLY A 40 -7.63 2.13 -21.33
CA GLY A 40 -6.39 2.86 -21.08
C GLY A 40 -5.54 2.28 -19.94
N GLU A 41 -6.08 1.40 -19.09
CA GLU A 41 -5.33 0.85 -17.96
C GLU A 41 -4.30 -0.20 -18.40
N VAL A 42 -3.22 -0.31 -17.62
CA VAL A 42 -2.35 -1.50 -17.67
C VAL A 42 -2.98 -2.62 -16.86
N PHE A 43 -3.04 -3.82 -17.43
CA PHE A 43 -3.52 -5.02 -16.75
C PHE A 43 -2.34 -5.84 -16.20
N PHE A 44 -2.29 -6.05 -14.89
CA PHE A 44 -1.34 -6.95 -14.25
C PHE A 44 -1.96 -8.33 -14.08
N ALA A 45 -1.41 -9.33 -14.77
CA ALA A 45 -1.86 -10.72 -14.68
C ALA A 45 -1.39 -11.35 -13.36
N ILE A 46 -2.14 -11.12 -12.27
CA ILE A 46 -1.82 -11.66 -10.95
C ILE A 46 -2.22 -13.13 -10.86
N ARG A 47 -1.29 -13.96 -10.37
CA ARG A 47 -1.59 -15.34 -9.99
C ARG A 47 -1.96 -15.40 -8.51
N GLY A 48 -3.24 -15.59 -8.22
CA GLY A 48 -3.75 -15.82 -6.88
C GLY A 48 -3.83 -17.31 -6.54
N HIS A 49 -4.41 -17.64 -5.38
CA HIS A 49 -4.60 -19.04 -4.96
C HIS A 49 -5.62 -19.80 -5.80
N GLN A 50 -6.65 -19.12 -6.31
CA GLN A 50 -7.78 -19.73 -7.02
C GLN A 50 -7.84 -19.35 -8.51
N LEU A 51 -7.27 -18.20 -8.87
CA LEU A 51 -7.38 -17.63 -10.20
C LEU A 51 -6.00 -17.23 -10.71
N ASP A 52 -5.77 -17.46 -11.99
CA ASP A 52 -4.60 -16.98 -12.71
C ASP A 52 -5.01 -15.89 -13.71
N GLY A 53 -4.55 -14.65 -13.47
CA GLY A 53 -4.82 -13.50 -14.33
C GLY A 53 -4.41 -13.70 -15.80
N HIS A 54 -3.47 -14.59 -16.09
CA HIS A 54 -3.01 -14.87 -17.45
C HIS A 54 -4.12 -15.49 -18.32
N ALA A 55 -5.07 -16.21 -17.72
CA ALA A 55 -6.22 -16.75 -18.44
C ALA A 55 -7.18 -15.65 -18.96
N TYR A 56 -7.01 -14.40 -18.52
CA TYR A 56 -7.92 -13.29 -18.84
C TYR A 56 -7.26 -12.21 -19.72
N LEU A 57 -6.10 -12.47 -20.32
CA LEU A 57 -5.39 -11.50 -21.17
C LEU A 57 -6.23 -11.07 -22.38
N GLY A 58 -6.88 -12.02 -23.06
CA GLY A 58 -7.79 -11.70 -24.17
C GLY A 58 -8.97 -10.81 -23.74
N HIS A 59 -9.52 -11.03 -22.54
CA HIS A 59 -10.59 -10.20 -21.99
C HIS A 59 -10.11 -8.79 -21.65
N ALA A 60 -8.92 -8.67 -21.04
CA ALA A 60 -8.31 -7.38 -20.74
C ALA A 60 -8.06 -6.57 -22.03
N ALA A 61 -7.50 -7.22 -23.07
CA ALA A 61 -7.30 -6.60 -24.37
C ALA A 61 -8.62 -6.15 -25.03
N ALA A 62 -9.64 -7.00 -25.03
CA ALA A 62 -10.96 -6.68 -25.58
C ALA A 62 -11.64 -5.49 -24.88
N ARG A 63 -11.31 -5.26 -23.60
CA ARG A 63 -11.80 -4.11 -22.82
C ARG A 63 -10.96 -2.84 -22.96
N GLY A 64 -9.92 -2.88 -23.79
CA GLY A 64 -9.08 -1.72 -24.08
C GLY A 64 -7.93 -1.51 -23.09
N ALA A 65 -7.37 -2.59 -22.54
CA ALA A 65 -6.09 -2.51 -21.84
C ALA A 65 -5.02 -1.92 -22.79
N SER A 66 -4.28 -0.92 -22.31
CA SER A 66 -3.19 -0.29 -23.09
C SER A 66 -1.87 -1.04 -22.98
N CYS A 67 -1.76 -1.93 -21.99
CA CYS A 67 -0.60 -2.78 -21.76
C CYS A 67 -1.02 -3.98 -20.92
N VAL A 68 -0.37 -5.12 -21.10
CA VAL A 68 -0.45 -6.25 -20.17
C VAL A 68 0.91 -6.52 -19.54
N VAL A 69 0.93 -6.87 -18.25
CA VAL A 69 2.12 -7.28 -17.51
C VAL A 69 1.97 -8.73 -17.11
N VAL A 70 2.88 -9.58 -17.59
CA VAL A 70 2.83 -11.04 -17.47
C VAL A 70 4.13 -11.58 -16.91
N HIS A 71 4.10 -12.74 -16.27
CA HIS A 71 5.33 -13.44 -15.85
C HIS A 71 5.68 -14.66 -16.71
N ALA A 72 4.84 -15.01 -17.68
CA ALA A 72 5.09 -16.06 -18.64
C ALA A 72 4.50 -15.66 -19.99
N LEU A 73 5.22 -15.99 -21.06
CA LEU A 73 4.69 -15.86 -22.42
C LEU A 73 3.85 -17.08 -22.74
N SER A 74 2.73 -16.87 -23.42
CA SER A 74 1.87 -17.91 -23.97
C SER A 74 1.36 -17.49 -25.34
N ASP A 75 0.88 -18.46 -26.11
CA ASP A 75 0.27 -18.19 -27.43
C ASP A 75 -1.01 -17.34 -27.33
N ASP A 76 -1.60 -17.27 -26.14
CA ASP A 76 -2.79 -16.45 -25.83
C ASP A 76 -2.46 -14.95 -25.64
N LEU A 77 -1.19 -14.55 -25.75
CA LEU A 77 -0.77 -13.16 -25.59
C LEU A 77 -1.37 -12.32 -26.74
N PRO A 78 -2.18 -11.29 -26.45
CA PRO A 78 -2.83 -10.50 -27.49
C PRO A 78 -1.81 -9.69 -28.30
N ALA A 79 -1.66 -9.99 -29.60
CA ALA A 79 -0.75 -9.26 -30.49
C ALA A 79 -1.10 -7.77 -30.66
N SER A 80 -2.34 -7.37 -30.30
CA SER A 80 -2.84 -6.00 -30.41
C SER A 80 -2.48 -5.10 -29.22
N VAL A 81 -1.92 -5.65 -28.13
CA VAL A 81 -1.64 -4.90 -26.90
C VAL A 81 -0.17 -5.08 -26.50
N PRO A 82 0.53 -3.98 -26.16
CA PRO A 82 1.89 -4.07 -25.62
C PRO A 82 1.98 -5.02 -24.42
N ALA A 83 3.05 -5.80 -24.36
CA ALA A 83 3.26 -6.79 -23.33
C ALA A 83 4.61 -6.60 -22.65
N VAL A 84 4.58 -6.52 -21.32
CA VAL A 84 5.78 -6.39 -20.47
C VAL A 84 5.94 -7.69 -19.68
N LEU A 85 7.08 -8.36 -19.90
CA LEU A 85 7.47 -9.58 -19.20
C LEU A 85 8.25 -9.22 -17.92
N VAL A 86 7.88 -9.84 -16.81
CA VAL A 86 8.53 -9.67 -15.49
C VAL A 86 8.71 -11.03 -14.80
N ASP A 87 9.58 -11.12 -13.81
CA ASP A 87 9.73 -12.39 -13.07
C ASP A 87 8.51 -12.72 -12.18
N ASP A 88 7.85 -11.69 -11.64
CA ASP A 88 6.72 -11.82 -10.72
C ASP A 88 5.80 -10.59 -10.87
N THR A 89 4.54 -10.82 -11.26
CA THR A 89 3.57 -9.76 -11.54
C THR A 89 3.13 -9.02 -10.28
N THR A 90 3.10 -9.66 -9.12
CA THR A 90 2.76 -9.01 -7.83
C THR A 90 3.88 -8.09 -7.39
N ARG A 91 5.13 -8.55 -7.46
CA ARG A 91 6.31 -7.71 -7.16
C ARG A 91 6.44 -6.56 -8.16
N ALA A 92 6.19 -6.81 -9.44
CA ALA A 92 6.20 -5.78 -10.48
C ALA A 92 5.16 -4.69 -10.22
N LEU A 93 3.94 -5.05 -9.79
CA LEU A 93 2.91 -4.08 -9.39
C LEU A 93 3.40 -3.19 -8.23
N GLY A 94 3.99 -3.80 -7.20
CA GLY A 94 4.59 -3.06 -6.08
C GLY A 94 5.73 -2.12 -6.51
N ARG A 95 6.63 -2.58 -7.40
CA ARG A 95 7.71 -1.75 -7.95
C ARG A 95 7.17 -0.57 -8.76
N PHE A 96 6.16 -0.81 -9.60
CA PHE A 96 5.55 0.25 -10.40
C PHE A 96 4.87 1.31 -9.53
N ALA A 97 4.16 0.89 -8.48
CA ALA A 97 3.59 1.81 -7.50
C ALA A 97 4.67 2.60 -6.75
N SER A 98 5.78 1.98 -6.35
CA SER A 98 6.91 2.66 -5.71
C SER A 98 7.58 3.67 -6.64
N TYR A 99 7.76 3.30 -7.92
CA TYR A 99 8.27 4.17 -8.98
C TYR A 99 7.41 5.42 -9.15
N HIS A 100 6.09 5.27 -9.19
CA HIS A 100 5.17 6.41 -9.23
C HIS A 100 5.17 7.23 -7.95
N ARG A 101 5.09 6.57 -6.78
CA ARG A 101 5.11 7.22 -5.46
C ARG A 101 6.35 8.11 -5.27
N ALA A 102 7.51 7.69 -5.80
CA ALA A 102 8.76 8.44 -5.72
C ALA A 102 8.73 9.81 -6.41
N ARG A 103 7.75 10.07 -7.30
CA ARG A 103 7.56 11.36 -7.99
C ARG A 103 7.00 12.45 -7.06
N PHE A 104 6.63 12.12 -5.81
CA PHE A 104 5.96 13.02 -4.87
C PHE A 104 6.72 13.16 -3.55
N THR A 105 6.70 14.36 -2.98
CA THR A 105 7.32 14.68 -1.67
C THR A 105 6.31 15.00 -0.57
N LEU A 106 5.01 14.83 -0.86
CA LEU A 106 3.92 15.09 0.08
C LEU A 106 3.96 14.17 1.32
N PRO A 107 3.32 14.58 2.45
CA PRO A 107 3.21 13.75 3.64
C PRO A 107 2.45 12.45 3.41
N VAL A 108 2.99 11.35 3.92
CA VAL A 108 2.35 10.03 3.89
C VAL A 108 2.27 9.49 5.30
N ALA A 109 1.05 9.39 5.80
CA ALA A 109 0.77 8.86 7.12
C ALA A 109 0.28 7.41 6.98
N ALA A 110 0.93 6.47 7.65
CA ALA A 110 0.59 5.06 7.61
C ALA A 110 0.30 4.52 9.02
N VAL A 111 -0.71 3.66 9.15
CA VAL A 111 -1.03 2.97 10.40
C VAL A 111 -0.98 1.46 10.23
N THR A 112 -0.46 0.76 11.24
CA THR A 112 -0.62 -0.69 11.40
C THR A 112 -0.98 -1.05 12.83
N GLY A 113 -1.26 -2.32 13.06
CA GLY A 113 -1.64 -2.88 14.35
C GLY A 113 -2.65 -4.02 14.20
N SER A 114 -2.91 -4.75 15.28
CA SER A 114 -3.87 -5.85 15.26
C SER A 114 -5.31 -5.33 15.13
N ASN A 115 -5.65 -4.21 15.78
CA ASN A 115 -6.97 -3.58 15.71
C ASN A 115 -6.89 -2.05 15.53
N GLY A 116 -7.98 -1.42 15.11
CA GLY A 116 -8.11 0.04 15.03
C GLY A 116 -7.52 0.69 13.76
N LYS A 117 -6.89 -0.09 12.87
CA LYS A 117 -6.23 0.43 11.67
C LYS A 117 -7.16 1.25 10.77
N THR A 118 -8.33 0.71 10.43
CA THR A 118 -9.28 1.38 9.52
C THR A 118 -9.80 2.68 10.12
N THR A 119 -10.20 2.65 11.40
CA THR A 119 -10.65 3.83 12.14
C THR A 119 -9.57 4.89 12.20
N THR A 120 -8.33 4.52 12.56
CA THR A 120 -7.21 5.45 12.63
C THR A 120 -6.88 6.04 11.26
N LYS A 121 -6.89 5.25 10.18
CA LYS A 121 -6.70 5.75 8.81
C LYS A 121 -7.80 6.73 8.39
N GLU A 122 -9.06 6.46 8.73
CA GLU A 122 -10.17 7.40 8.46
C GLU A 122 -10.00 8.72 9.22
N MET A 123 -9.64 8.66 10.50
CA MET A 123 -9.33 9.86 11.29
C MET A 123 -8.14 10.64 10.74
N MET A 124 -7.05 9.95 10.36
CA MET A 124 -5.89 10.56 9.70
C MET A 124 -6.30 11.26 8.40
N ALA A 125 -7.11 10.61 7.56
CA ALA A 125 -7.57 11.20 6.31
C ALA A 125 -8.44 12.43 6.53
N ALA A 126 -9.34 12.41 7.52
CA ALA A 126 -10.18 13.54 7.87
C ALA A 126 -9.35 14.75 8.34
N VAL A 127 -8.38 14.53 9.23
CA VAL A 127 -7.49 15.59 9.73
C VAL A 127 -6.59 16.13 8.61
N LEU A 128 -5.97 15.24 7.82
CA LEU A 128 -5.13 15.64 6.68
C LEU A 128 -5.93 16.33 5.57
N GLY A 129 -7.25 16.13 5.51
CA GLY A 129 -8.16 16.83 4.60
C GLY A 129 -8.11 18.36 4.77
N ALA A 130 -7.70 18.87 5.93
CA ALA A 130 -7.45 20.29 6.14
C ALA A 130 -6.31 20.85 5.26
N LEU A 131 -5.41 19.99 4.77
CA LEU A 131 -4.33 20.37 3.83
C LEU A 131 -4.80 20.36 2.37
N GLY A 132 -5.98 19.81 2.08
CA GLY A 132 -6.52 19.61 0.73
C GLY A 132 -6.79 18.13 0.42
N PRO A 133 -6.93 17.74 -0.86
CA PRO A 133 -7.29 16.37 -1.24
C PRO A 133 -6.33 15.30 -0.69
N VAL A 134 -6.88 14.26 -0.07
CA VAL A 134 -6.10 13.16 0.52
C VAL A 134 -6.35 11.87 -0.22
N LEU A 135 -5.28 11.19 -0.62
CA LEU A 135 -5.38 9.83 -1.17
C LEU A 135 -5.49 8.84 -0.01
N LYS A 136 -6.49 7.97 -0.06
CA LYS A 136 -6.62 6.83 0.85
C LYS A 136 -7.15 5.60 0.09
N PRO A 137 -6.87 4.37 0.56
CA PRO A 137 -7.47 3.18 -0.02
C PRO A 137 -9.00 3.21 0.09
N GLU A 138 -9.68 2.70 -0.93
CA GLU A 138 -11.09 2.36 -0.82
C GLU A 138 -11.19 1.04 -0.06
N SER A 139 -12.04 0.99 0.98
CA SER A 139 -12.23 -0.21 1.80
C SER A 139 -10.90 -0.78 2.36
N SER A 140 -10.74 -2.11 2.37
CA SER A 140 -9.63 -2.85 2.99
C SER A 140 -8.44 -3.11 2.05
N PHE A 141 -8.16 -2.20 1.10
CA PHE A 141 -7.03 -2.31 0.16
C PHE A 141 -5.67 -1.99 0.82
N ASN A 142 -5.26 -2.85 1.77
CA ASN A 142 -4.11 -2.67 2.65
C ASN A 142 -3.01 -3.73 2.48
N ASN A 143 -3.09 -4.58 1.45
CA ASN A 143 -2.19 -5.71 1.18
C ASN A 143 -1.28 -5.47 -0.06
N GLN A 144 -0.55 -6.50 -0.50
CA GLN A 144 0.39 -6.42 -1.64
C GLN A 144 -0.24 -6.08 -3.00
N TRP A 145 -1.57 -6.04 -3.11
CA TRP A 145 -2.27 -5.66 -4.33
C TRP A 145 -3.00 -4.32 -4.17
N GLY A 146 -3.79 -4.18 -3.11
CA GLY A 146 -4.63 -3.01 -2.89
C GLY A 146 -3.85 -1.72 -2.63
N LEU A 147 -2.74 -1.80 -1.88
CA LEU A 147 -1.92 -0.62 -1.60
C LEU A 147 -1.21 -0.09 -2.85
N PRO A 148 -0.54 -0.92 -3.68
CA PRO A 148 0.00 -0.47 -4.96
C PRO A 148 -1.04 0.17 -5.88
N LEU A 149 -2.21 -0.46 -6.05
CA LEU A 149 -3.30 0.09 -6.86
C LEU A 149 -3.79 1.44 -6.32
N THR A 150 -3.87 1.58 -5.00
CA THR A 150 -4.20 2.87 -4.38
C THR A 150 -3.17 3.93 -4.75
N LEU A 151 -1.88 3.64 -4.59
CA LEU A 151 -0.80 4.60 -4.86
C LEU A 151 -0.70 4.98 -6.34
N LEU A 152 -1.05 4.10 -7.27
CA LEU A 152 -1.08 4.41 -8.70
C LEU A 152 -2.17 5.42 -9.08
N ARG A 153 -3.10 5.74 -8.17
CA ARG A 153 -4.08 6.84 -8.32
C ARG A 153 -3.57 8.18 -7.82
N LEU A 154 -2.36 8.24 -7.26
CA LEU A 154 -1.80 9.49 -6.75
C LEU A 154 -1.57 10.49 -7.89
N THR A 155 -1.96 11.73 -7.66
CA THR A 155 -1.85 12.85 -8.62
C THR A 155 -1.35 14.11 -7.92
N SER A 156 -0.97 15.13 -8.70
CA SER A 156 -0.52 16.43 -8.19
C SER A 156 -1.61 17.25 -7.46
N GLU A 157 -2.88 16.86 -7.57
CA GLU A 157 -3.99 17.46 -6.81
C GLU A 157 -3.96 17.04 -5.33
N HIS A 158 -3.39 15.87 -5.04
CA HIS A 158 -3.30 15.38 -3.67
C HIS A 158 -2.30 16.20 -2.85
N ARG A 159 -2.58 16.32 -1.56
CA ARG A 159 -1.80 17.07 -0.57
C ARG A 159 -1.27 16.19 0.55
N ALA A 160 -1.87 15.03 0.77
CA ALA A 160 -1.37 13.99 1.66
C ALA A 160 -1.87 12.61 1.23
N VAL A 161 -1.30 11.57 1.83
CA VAL A 161 -1.78 10.18 1.72
C VAL A 161 -2.00 9.60 3.11
N ALA A 162 -3.13 8.93 3.32
CA ALA A 162 -3.43 8.18 4.54
C ALA A 162 -3.59 6.69 4.22
N LEU A 163 -2.71 5.86 4.77
CA LEU A 163 -2.64 4.43 4.48
C LEU A 163 -2.87 3.60 5.74
N GLU A 164 -3.53 2.46 5.54
CA GLU A 164 -3.51 1.35 6.47
C GLU A 164 -2.64 0.26 5.87
N LEU A 165 -1.70 -0.30 6.65
CA LEU A 165 -0.84 -1.40 6.25
C LEU A 165 -1.30 -2.69 6.94
N GLY A 166 -1.85 -3.61 6.16
CA GLY A 166 -2.26 -4.93 6.59
C GLY A 166 -1.15 -5.95 6.36
N ALA A 167 -1.03 -6.92 7.26
CA ALA A 167 -0.11 -8.03 7.10
C ALA A 167 -0.66 -9.27 7.80
N ASN A 168 -0.62 -10.39 7.09
CA ASN A 168 -0.84 -11.73 7.57
C ASN A 168 0.48 -12.51 7.68
N GLN A 169 1.44 -12.25 6.79
CA GLN A 169 2.70 -13.00 6.74
C GLN A 169 3.90 -12.15 7.17
N PRO A 170 4.99 -12.77 7.66
CA PRO A 170 6.21 -12.06 7.97
C PRO A 170 6.78 -11.31 6.76
N GLY A 171 7.18 -10.06 6.97
CA GLY A 171 7.82 -9.19 5.97
C GLY A 171 6.87 -8.35 5.13
N GLU A 172 5.55 -8.51 5.26
CA GLU A 172 4.59 -7.77 4.44
C GLU A 172 4.54 -6.28 4.79
N ILE A 173 4.53 -5.90 6.08
CA ILE A 173 4.61 -4.49 6.50
C ILE A 173 5.89 -3.83 5.98
N ALA A 174 7.02 -4.53 6.02
CA ALA A 174 8.28 -4.01 5.48
C ALA A 174 8.17 -3.74 3.98
N ALA A 175 7.60 -4.68 3.22
CA ALA A 175 7.38 -4.51 1.78
C ALA A 175 6.44 -3.34 1.47
N LEU A 176 5.29 -3.26 2.16
CA LEU A 176 4.30 -2.20 1.96
C LEU A 176 4.83 -0.82 2.35
N ALA A 177 5.60 -0.73 3.44
CA ALA A 177 6.26 0.51 3.85
C ALA A 177 7.34 0.92 2.84
N GLY A 178 8.10 -0.02 2.27
CA GLY A 178 9.07 0.24 1.22
C GLY A 178 8.44 0.81 -0.07
N ILE A 179 7.25 0.32 -0.43
CA ILE A 179 6.48 0.84 -1.57
C ILE A 179 5.95 2.25 -1.27
N SER A 180 5.29 2.43 -0.12
CA SER A 180 4.57 3.66 0.21
C SER A 180 5.44 4.82 0.73
N ARG A 181 6.62 4.51 1.28
CA ARG A 181 7.57 5.45 1.87
C ARG A 181 6.88 6.44 2.84
N PRO A 182 6.30 5.94 3.95
CA PRO A 182 5.61 6.79 4.91
C PRO A 182 6.57 7.76 5.58
N THR A 183 6.12 8.99 5.80
CA THR A 183 6.83 10.02 6.57
C THR A 183 6.41 10.01 8.03
N VAL A 184 5.21 9.49 8.33
CA VAL A 184 4.71 9.26 9.68
C VAL A 184 4.13 7.85 9.79
N GLY A 185 4.52 7.11 10.83
CA GLY A 185 4.03 5.76 11.11
C GLY A 185 3.29 5.69 12.45
N ALA A 186 2.13 5.05 12.51
CA ALA A 186 1.41 4.80 13.76
C ALA A 186 1.25 3.29 14.00
N VAL A 187 1.46 2.86 15.25
CA VAL A 187 1.18 1.49 15.69
C VAL A 187 0.14 1.54 16.81
N THR A 188 -1.02 0.93 16.58
CA THR A 188 -2.16 1.01 17.51
C THR A 188 -2.06 0.01 18.66
N VAL A 189 -1.96 -1.28 18.36
CA VAL A 189 -1.96 -2.37 19.36
C VAL A 189 -1.35 -3.62 18.77
N VAL A 190 -0.74 -4.45 19.61
CA VAL A 190 -0.32 -5.83 19.31
C VAL A 190 -1.19 -6.78 20.13
N SER A 191 -2.08 -7.50 19.43
CA SER A 191 -2.94 -8.53 20.02
C SER A 191 -2.81 -9.85 19.28
N SER A 192 -3.45 -10.90 19.80
CA SER A 192 -3.39 -12.28 19.27
C SER A 192 -3.98 -12.45 17.86
N ALA A 193 -4.56 -11.41 17.26
CA ALA A 193 -4.94 -11.43 15.85
C ALA A 193 -3.72 -11.78 14.98
N HIS A 194 -3.93 -12.63 13.96
CA HIS A 194 -2.90 -13.09 13.01
C HIS A 194 -1.77 -13.95 13.60
N THR A 195 -1.85 -14.37 14.88
CA THR A 195 -0.86 -15.28 15.47
C THR A 195 -0.80 -16.64 14.76
N GLU A 196 -1.88 -17.07 14.12
CA GLU A 196 -1.92 -18.29 13.29
C GLU A 196 -0.92 -18.26 12.12
N PHE A 197 -0.65 -17.08 11.56
CA PHE A 197 0.27 -16.89 10.45
C PHE A 197 1.63 -16.33 10.88
N LEU A 198 1.66 -15.55 11.98
CA LEU A 198 2.86 -14.90 12.50
C LEU A 198 3.52 -15.68 13.65
N GLY A 199 2.97 -16.83 14.02
CA GLY A 199 3.49 -17.80 14.99
C GLY A 199 3.29 -17.41 16.46
N SER A 200 3.47 -16.14 16.83
CA SER A 200 3.37 -15.68 18.22
C SER A 200 3.08 -14.18 18.33
N LEU A 201 2.77 -13.70 19.54
CA LEU A 201 2.68 -12.26 19.80
C LEU A 201 4.01 -11.53 19.55
N ASP A 202 5.14 -12.21 19.75
CA ASP A 202 6.46 -11.66 19.42
C ASP A 202 6.62 -11.54 17.91
N GLY A 203 6.10 -12.50 17.14
CA GLY A 203 6.03 -12.43 15.68
C GLY A 203 5.14 -11.28 15.20
N VAL A 204 3.96 -11.10 15.81
CA VAL A 204 3.08 -9.95 15.53
C VAL A 204 3.81 -8.64 15.83
N GLN A 205 4.46 -8.53 17.00
CA GLN A 205 5.22 -7.35 17.37
C GLN A 205 6.36 -7.08 16.37
N ALA A 206 7.13 -8.09 15.99
CA ALA A 206 8.22 -7.97 15.03
C ALA A 206 7.72 -7.46 13.68
N GLU A 207 6.60 -8.01 13.20
CA GLU A 207 5.95 -7.60 11.95
C GLU A 207 5.48 -6.15 12.00
N LYS A 208 4.75 -5.73 13.04
CA LYS A 208 4.28 -4.34 13.18
C LYS A 208 5.43 -3.35 13.37
N SER A 209 6.51 -3.78 14.03
CA SER A 209 7.72 -2.97 14.21
C SER A 209 8.42 -2.63 12.89
N ALA A 210 8.16 -3.36 11.80
CA ALA A 210 8.73 -3.03 10.50
C ALA A 210 8.32 -1.62 10.01
N LEU A 211 7.11 -1.16 10.35
CA LEU A 211 6.69 0.21 10.03
C LEU A 211 7.55 1.22 10.78
N VAL A 212 7.82 1.00 12.06
CA VAL A 212 8.66 1.88 12.88
C VAL A 212 10.08 2.00 12.31
N ARG A 213 10.66 0.87 11.87
CA ARG A 213 12.00 0.85 11.25
C ARG A 213 12.05 1.51 9.88
N ALA A 214 10.92 1.57 9.18
CA ALA A 214 10.84 2.11 7.83
C ALA A 214 10.76 3.66 7.79
N ILE A 215 10.41 4.31 8.91
CA ILE A 215 10.34 5.77 8.97
C ILE A 215 11.75 6.36 8.99
N ALA A 216 12.00 7.30 8.06
CA ALA A 216 13.27 8.03 7.95
C ALA A 216 13.51 8.91 9.19
N PRO A 217 14.77 9.28 9.52
CA PRO A 217 15.11 10.08 10.69
C PRO A 217 14.35 11.41 10.81
N GLU A 218 14.00 12.02 9.67
CA GLU A 218 13.26 13.28 9.58
C GLU A 218 11.76 13.12 9.85
N GLY A 219 11.28 11.87 9.89
CA GLY A 219 9.88 11.52 10.13
C GLY A 219 9.51 11.41 11.60
N ALA A 220 8.34 10.82 11.86
CA ALA A 220 7.89 10.55 13.21
C ALA A 220 7.14 9.21 13.31
N VAL A 221 7.21 8.60 14.49
CA VAL A 221 6.38 7.45 14.86
C VAL A 221 5.47 7.78 16.03
N VAL A 222 4.25 7.27 15.99
CA VAL A 222 3.23 7.42 17.03
C VAL A 222 2.94 6.04 17.62
N LEU A 223 3.26 5.87 18.90
CA LEU A 223 3.20 4.59 19.60
C LEU A 223 2.18 4.63 20.73
N ASN A 224 1.37 3.58 20.85
CA ASN A 224 0.48 3.41 21.97
C ASN A 224 1.28 3.10 23.24
N ALA A 225 1.25 4.00 24.22
CA ALA A 225 1.94 3.79 25.50
C ALA A 225 1.20 2.80 26.40
N ASP A 226 -0.09 2.56 26.15
CA ASP A 226 -0.90 1.61 26.91
C ASP A 226 -0.62 0.15 26.53
N ASP A 227 0.06 -0.10 25.41
CA ASP A 227 0.47 -1.43 24.99
C ASP A 227 2.00 -1.57 25.16
N PRO A 228 2.49 -2.37 26.12
CA PRO A 228 3.93 -2.52 26.37
C PRO A 228 4.72 -3.00 25.15
N ARG A 229 4.12 -3.82 24.27
CA ARG A 229 4.79 -4.34 23.07
C ARG A 229 4.93 -3.27 22.01
N VAL A 230 3.93 -2.41 21.88
CA VAL A 230 3.99 -1.22 21.01
C VAL A 230 4.96 -0.19 21.58
N LEU A 231 4.90 0.10 22.87
CA LEU A 231 5.78 1.07 23.52
C LEU A 231 7.25 0.64 23.43
N ALA A 232 7.56 -0.65 23.55
CA ALA A 232 8.92 -1.20 23.38
C ALA A 232 9.51 -0.91 21.98
N MET A 233 8.67 -0.70 20.96
CA MET A 233 9.13 -0.34 19.61
C MET A 233 9.86 1.01 19.57
N ARG A 234 9.76 1.85 20.62
CA ARG A 234 10.51 3.11 20.74
C ARG A 234 12.01 2.91 20.56
N GLU A 235 12.55 1.76 20.97
CA GLU A 235 13.97 1.43 20.88
C GLU A 235 14.43 1.17 19.44
N LEU A 236 13.48 0.89 18.55
CA LEU A 236 13.72 0.60 17.14
C LEU A 236 13.64 1.86 16.26
N ALA A 237 13.07 2.94 16.79
CA ALA A 237 12.86 4.18 16.06
C ALA A 237 14.18 4.95 15.92
N ARG A 238 14.44 5.45 14.71
CA ARG A 238 15.57 6.36 14.40
C ARG A 238 15.12 7.81 14.19
N CYS A 239 13.86 8.08 14.45
CA CYS A 239 13.18 9.34 14.19
C CYS A 239 12.50 9.83 15.48
N ARG A 240 11.76 10.93 15.39
CA ARG A 240 10.97 11.42 16.52
C ARG A 240 9.94 10.37 16.95
N VAL A 241 9.85 10.10 18.25
CA VAL A 241 8.82 9.25 18.85
C VAL A 241 7.81 10.14 19.56
N LEU A 242 6.53 9.91 19.27
CA LEU A 242 5.39 10.45 20.01
C LEU A 242 4.59 9.28 20.58
N THR A 243 3.98 9.51 21.73
CA THR A 243 3.20 8.51 22.44
C THR A 243 1.77 9.00 22.65
N PHE A 244 0.82 8.06 22.63
CA PHE A 244 -0.54 8.33 23.05
C PHE A 244 -1.00 7.35 24.14
N SER A 245 -1.89 7.81 25.02
CA SER A 245 -2.46 6.98 26.08
C SER A 245 -3.82 7.47 26.55
N ALA A 246 -4.67 6.54 26.96
CA ALA A 246 -5.90 6.82 27.70
C ALA A 246 -5.74 6.65 29.23
N ARG A 247 -4.61 6.12 29.72
CA ARG A 247 -4.46 5.65 31.11
C ARG A 247 -3.27 6.25 31.85
N GLN A 248 -2.24 6.70 31.16
CA GLN A 248 -0.97 7.11 31.74
C GLN A 248 -0.40 8.35 31.03
N PRO A 249 0.64 8.99 31.59
CA PRO A 249 1.31 10.10 30.92
C PRO A 249 1.84 9.70 29.53
N ALA A 250 1.56 10.55 28.55
CA ALA A 250 1.98 10.42 27.15
C ALA A 250 1.98 11.81 26.49
N ASP A 251 2.57 11.93 25.30
CA ASP A 251 2.57 13.20 24.55
C ASP A 251 1.15 13.66 24.18
N VAL A 252 0.28 12.70 23.84
CA VAL A 252 -1.15 12.91 23.62
C VAL A 252 -1.94 12.05 24.58
N ARG A 253 -2.80 12.65 25.40
CA ARG A 253 -3.63 11.92 26.35
C ARG A 253 -5.09 12.31 26.27
N SER A 254 -5.97 11.32 26.49
CA SER A 254 -7.35 11.61 26.82
C SER A 254 -7.42 12.25 28.21
N VAL A 255 -8.26 13.28 28.38
CA VAL A 255 -8.56 13.90 29.67
C VAL A 255 -10.06 13.95 29.88
N GLY A 256 -10.49 13.68 31.11
CA GLY A 256 -11.92 13.61 31.46
C GLY A 256 -12.47 12.17 31.50
N PRO A 257 -13.73 12.01 31.93
CA PRO A 257 -14.37 10.71 32.04
C PRO A 257 -14.54 10.06 30.67
N VAL A 258 -14.19 8.77 30.58
CA VAL A 258 -14.52 7.95 29.41
C VAL A 258 -16.00 7.60 29.51
N HIS A 259 -16.81 8.20 28.65
CA HIS A 259 -18.20 7.78 28.47
C HIS A 259 -18.24 6.69 27.41
N GLU A 260 -18.28 5.43 27.84
CA GLU A 260 -18.63 4.33 26.94
C GLU A 260 -20.10 4.50 26.56
N THR A 261 -20.36 4.98 25.35
CA THR A 261 -21.68 4.79 24.75
C THR A 261 -21.83 3.30 24.51
N ALA A 262 -22.63 2.63 25.35
CA ALA A 262 -23.08 1.27 25.10
C ALA A 262 -23.70 1.23 23.69
N ALA A 263 -23.09 0.43 22.81
CA ALA A 263 -23.63 0.11 21.50
C ALA A 263 -24.68 -1.01 21.64
#